data_AF-A0A2C5ZT90-F1
#
_entry.id   AF-A0A2C5ZT90-F1
#
_cell.length_a   1.000
_cell.length_b   1.000
_cell.length_c   1.000
_cell.angle_alpha   90.00
_cell.angle_beta   90.00
_cell.angle_gamma   90.00
#
_symmetry.space_group_name_H-M   'P 1'
#
loop_
_entity.id
_entity.type
_entity.pdbx_description
1 polymer ?
#
loop_
_entity_poly.entity_id
_entity_poly.type
_entity_poly.pdbx_seq_one_letter_code
_entity_poly.pdbx_strand_id
1 'polypeptide(L)'
;MADVYRDANSRALNATNREHRITSRAFTGLFAYTTNLIFHSPTTRPLARHLCREGSLKMATELTVQSERAFQKQPHIFQNSKVKAKSARPGKGGRRWYKDVGLGFRTPKTAIEGSYIDKKCPFTGLVSIRGRILTGTVVSTKMHRTVIVRREYLHFIPKYSRYEKRHKNLAAHVSPAFRVEEGDQVTVGQCRPLSKTIRFNVLRVLPRTGKAVKKFSKF
;
A
#
# COMPACT_ATOMS: atom_id res chain seq x y z
N MET A 1 -5.73 6.64 -61.21
CA MET A 1 -5.33 5.80 -62.38
C MET A 1 -4.72 4.48 -61.90
N ALA A 2 -5.49 3.52 -61.41
CA ALA A 2 -6.94 3.47 -61.11
C ALA A 2 -7.07 2.98 -59.64
N ASP A 3 -7.93 3.50 -58.77
CA ASP A 3 -9.39 3.55 -58.85
C ASP A 3 -10.05 2.16 -58.87
N VAL A 4 -10.22 1.54 -57.70
CA VAL A 4 -11.50 0.94 -57.29
C VAL A 4 -11.74 1.19 -55.78
N TYR A 5 -12.80 1.95 -55.53
CA TYR A 5 -13.72 1.93 -54.38
C TYR A 5 -13.59 0.73 -53.42
N ARG A 6 -13.60 0.85 -52.08
CA ARG A 6 -14.42 1.72 -51.20
C ARG A 6 -15.93 1.50 -51.36
N ASP A 7 -16.45 0.34 -50.91
CA ASP A 7 -17.79 0.24 -50.29
C ASP A 7 -18.01 -1.15 -49.64
N ALA A 8 -19.12 -1.27 -48.89
CA ALA A 8 -19.75 -2.48 -48.32
C ALA A 8 -19.65 -2.76 -46.80
N ASN A 9 -18.84 -2.05 -46.01
CA ASN A 9 -18.81 -2.26 -44.55
C ASN A 9 -19.82 -1.36 -43.81
N SER A 10 -21.10 -1.44 -44.19
CA SER A 10 -22.23 -0.89 -43.45
C SER A 10 -23.49 -1.72 -43.74
N ARG A 11 -24.38 -1.86 -42.74
CA ARG A 11 -25.67 -2.61 -42.74
C ARG A 11 -25.58 -4.14 -42.55
N ALA A 12 -25.56 -4.56 -41.28
CA ALA A 12 -26.26 -5.76 -40.80
C ALA A 12 -26.44 -5.71 -39.27
N LEU A 13 -27.09 -4.65 -38.77
CA LEU A 13 -27.68 -4.67 -37.43
C LEU A 13 -29.06 -5.33 -37.51
N ASN A 14 -29.42 -6.04 -36.44
CA ASN A 14 -30.76 -6.49 -36.03
C ASN A 14 -31.27 -7.84 -36.53
N ALA A 15 -31.93 -8.54 -35.58
CA ALA A 15 -32.71 -9.79 -35.71
C ALA A 15 -31.90 -11.03 -36.14
N THR A 16 -32.14 -12.23 -35.61
CA THR A 16 -33.41 -12.76 -35.07
C THR A 16 -33.26 -13.48 -33.73
N ASN A 17 -34.06 -13.06 -32.75
CA ASN A 17 -34.47 -13.90 -31.63
C ASN A 17 -35.76 -14.61 -32.06
N ARG A 18 -35.81 -15.97 -32.01
CA ARG A 18 -36.94 -16.75 -31.49
C ARG A 18 -36.85 -18.25 -31.79
N GLU A 19 -37.32 -19.01 -30.81
CA GLU A 19 -38.04 -20.29 -30.93
C GLU A 19 -37.32 -21.48 -31.59
N HIS A 20 -37.04 -22.51 -30.80
CA HIS A 20 -37.85 -23.74 -30.87
C HIS A 20 -37.99 -24.37 -29.47
N ARG A 21 -39.02 -25.21 -29.31
CA ARG A 21 -39.64 -25.62 -28.04
C ARG A 21 -39.85 -27.15 -28.09
N ILE A 22 -40.10 -27.78 -26.92
CA ILE A 22 -40.53 -29.19 -26.73
C ILE A 22 -39.46 -30.21 -27.23
N THR A 23 -39.22 -31.43 -26.72
CA THR A 23 -39.86 -32.44 -25.82
C THR A 23 -38.74 -33.13 -24.97
N SER A 24 -38.91 -34.03 -23.97
CA SER A 24 -40.08 -34.72 -23.36
C SER A 24 -39.72 -35.32 -21.96
N ARG A 25 -40.77 -35.82 -21.28
CA ARG A 25 -40.86 -36.98 -20.33
C ARG A 25 -39.72 -38.02 -20.31
N ALA A 26 -39.56 -38.89 -19.30
CA ALA A 26 -39.93 -38.98 -17.86
C ALA A 26 -39.55 -40.41 -17.40
N PHE A 27 -39.10 -40.65 -16.15
CA PHE A 27 -39.25 -41.97 -15.50
C PHE A 27 -39.15 -41.90 -13.97
N THR A 28 -39.95 -42.73 -13.31
CA THR A 28 -39.99 -43.04 -11.85
C THR A 28 -38.82 -43.98 -11.47
N GLY A 29 -38.46 -44.30 -10.22
CA GLY A 29 -38.97 -44.05 -8.87
C GLY A 29 -38.01 -44.74 -7.86
N LEU A 30 -37.92 -44.29 -6.60
CA LEU A 30 -38.50 -44.95 -5.39
C LEU A 30 -37.57 -46.01 -4.71
N PHE A 31 -37.70 -46.14 -3.37
CA PHE A 31 -36.92 -46.98 -2.42
C PHE A 31 -35.47 -46.55 -2.11
N ALA A 32 -34.88 -46.84 -0.93
CA ALA A 32 -35.38 -46.91 0.46
C ALA A 32 -34.17 -47.01 1.43
N TYR A 33 -34.40 -46.70 2.71
CA TYR A 33 -33.51 -46.88 3.87
C TYR A 33 -32.56 -48.10 3.86
N THR A 34 -31.33 -47.93 4.37
CA THR A 34 -30.86 -48.61 5.60
C THR A 34 -29.50 -48.13 6.15
N THR A 35 -29.45 -48.00 7.48
CA THR A 35 -28.34 -48.21 8.44
C THR A 35 -26.90 -47.74 8.20
N ASN A 36 -26.42 -46.98 9.20
CA ASN A 36 -25.03 -46.88 9.67
C ASN A 36 -24.19 -48.16 9.50
N LEU A 37 -22.91 -47.99 9.15
CA LEU A 37 -21.85 -48.88 9.64
C LEU A 37 -20.53 -48.10 9.82
N ILE A 38 -20.04 -48.10 11.05
CA ILE A 38 -18.76 -47.53 11.44
C ILE A 38 -17.68 -48.57 11.13
N PHE A 39 -16.66 -48.21 10.36
CA PHE A 39 -15.43 -49.00 10.26
C PHE A 39 -14.19 -48.11 10.38
N HIS A 40 -13.42 -48.36 11.43
CA HIS A 40 -12.04 -47.90 11.55
C HIS A 40 -11.14 -48.74 10.62
N SER A 41 -10.20 -48.10 9.93
CA SER A 41 -8.97 -48.75 9.48
C SER A 41 -7.81 -47.74 9.50
N PRO A 42 -6.60 -48.13 9.96
CA PRO A 42 -5.49 -47.20 10.16
C PRO A 42 -4.53 -47.19 8.97
N THR A 43 -4.33 -46.05 8.32
CA THR A 43 -3.31 -45.90 7.27
C THR A 43 -2.44 -44.66 7.44
N THR A 44 -1.15 -44.92 7.67
CA THR A 44 0.04 -44.21 7.17
C THR A 44 0.01 -42.68 7.03
N ARG A 45 0.91 -42.03 7.77
CA ARG A 45 1.30 -40.61 7.64
C ARG A 45 1.59 -40.20 6.18
N PRO A 46 1.01 -39.10 5.69
CA PRO A 46 1.73 -38.17 4.83
C PRO A 46 2.32 -37.05 5.69
N LEU A 47 3.60 -36.72 5.46
CA LEU A 47 4.22 -35.51 5.99
C LEU A 47 3.47 -34.30 5.43
N ALA A 48 2.55 -33.74 6.22
CA ALA A 48 1.87 -32.50 5.90
C ALA A 48 2.95 -31.40 5.79
N ARG A 49 3.31 -31.07 4.54
CA ARG A 49 4.22 -29.98 4.21
C ARG A 49 3.80 -28.76 5.01
N HIS A 50 4.78 -28.08 5.62
CA HIS A 50 4.55 -26.79 6.25
C HIS A 50 3.68 -25.92 5.34
N LEU A 51 2.46 -25.64 5.79
CA LEU A 51 1.74 -24.44 5.37
C LEU A 51 2.55 -23.27 5.93
N CYS A 52 3.63 -22.93 5.22
CA CYS A 52 4.40 -21.73 5.43
C CYS A 52 3.46 -20.58 5.04
N ARG A 53 2.67 -20.18 6.04
CA ARG A 53 1.71 -19.11 6.01
C ARG A 53 2.43 -17.90 5.42
N GLU A 54 2.07 -17.48 4.22
CA GLU A 54 2.56 -16.24 3.61
C GLU A 54 1.99 -15.03 4.38
N GLY A 55 2.45 -14.89 5.61
CA GLY A 55 2.35 -13.69 6.40
C GLY A 55 3.25 -12.65 5.76
N SER A 56 2.69 -11.94 4.77
CA SER A 56 3.10 -10.57 4.45
C SER A 56 3.53 -9.89 5.75
N LEU A 57 4.79 -9.45 5.80
CA LEU A 57 5.37 -8.69 6.91
C LEU A 57 4.78 -7.27 6.91
N LYS A 58 3.47 -7.22 7.16
CA LYS A 58 2.73 -6.01 7.47
C LYS A 58 3.48 -5.31 8.60
N MET A 59 3.64 -4.00 8.46
CA MET A 59 4.25 -3.13 9.47
C MET A 59 3.86 -3.53 10.90
N ALA A 60 4.83 -3.42 11.81
CA ALA A 60 4.58 -3.46 13.26
C ALA A 60 3.29 -2.69 13.58
N THR A 61 2.36 -3.41 14.20
CA THR A 61 0.90 -3.19 14.17
C THR A 61 0.45 -1.72 14.24
N GLU A 62 -0.61 -1.38 13.49
CA GLU A 62 -1.42 -0.19 13.78
C GLU A 62 -2.03 -0.37 15.18
N LEU A 63 -1.29 0.08 16.20
CA LEU A 63 -1.76 0.10 17.58
C LEU A 63 -3.05 0.91 17.66
N THR A 64 -3.97 0.48 18.52
CA THR A 64 -5.17 1.25 18.83
C THR A 64 -4.78 2.68 19.23
N VAL A 65 -5.57 3.68 18.82
CA VAL A 65 -5.19 5.11 18.86
C VAL A 65 -4.74 5.57 20.25
N GLN A 66 -5.18 4.89 21.31
CA GLN A 66 -4.87 5.15 22.71
C GLN A 66 -4.22 3.94 23.42
N SER A 67 -3.22 3.29 22.80
CA SER A 67 -2.48 2.18 23.43
C SER A 67 -1.41 2.60 24.44
N GLU A 68 -1.00 3.87 24.45
CA GLU A 68 0.06 4.39 25.34
C GLU A 68 -0.50 4.81 26.71
N ARG A 69 0.32 4.71 27.76
CA ARG A 69 -0.05 5.13 29.14
C ARG A 69 -0.48 6.60 29.23
N ALA A 70 0.09 7.46 28.38
CA ALA A 70 -0.27 8.87 28.29
C ALA A 70 -1.35 9.08 27.22
N PHE A 71 -2.34 9.94 27.52
CA PHE A 71 -3.36 10.32 26.57
C PHE A 71 -2.77 11.02 25.35
N GLN A 72 -3.01 10.45 24.17
CA GLN A 72 -2.50 10.98 22.92
C GLN A 72 -3.49 12.01 22.34
N LYS A 73 -2.99 13.23 22.11
CA LYS A 73 -3.70 14.28 21.39
C LYS A 73 -2.72 15.14 20.59
N GLN A 74 -3.22 15.84 19.58
CA GLN A 74 -2.45 16.92 18.95
C GLN A 74 -2.41 18.10 19.94
N PRO A 75 -1.25 18.74 20.17
CA PRO A 75 -1.07 19.70 21.27
C PRO A 75 -1.99 20.93 21.17
N HIS A 76 -2.21 21.43 19.96
CA HIS A 76 -3.03 22.62 19.69
C HIS A 76 -4.51 22.30 19.42
N ILE A 77 -4.95 21.04 19.55
CA ILE A 77 -6.34 20.64 19.35
C ILE A 77 -7.03 20.48 20.72
N PHE A 78 -7.88 21.44 21.05
CA PHE A 78 -8.80 21.34 22.17
C PHE A 78 -9.96 20.40 21.83
N GLN A 79 -10.12 19.32 22.60
CA GLN A 79 -11.11 18.26 22.34
C GLN A 79 -12.46 18.44 23.07
N ASN A 80 -12.55 19.32 24.06
CA ASN A 80 -13.78 19.50 24.86
C ASN A 80 -14.55 20.79 24.49
N SER A 81 -14.75 21.04 23.19
CA SER A 81 -15.56 22.18 22.74
C SER A 81 -17.05 21.89 22.90
N LYS A 82 -17.78 22.84 23.52
CA LYS A 82 -19.25 22.82 23.58
C LYS A 82 -19.89 22.90 22.18
N VAL A 83 -19.24 23.63 21.26
CA VAL A 83 -19.62 23.68 19.84
C VAL A 83 -19.26 22.36 19.16
N LYS A 84 -20.23 21.71 18.52
CA LYS A 84 -20.02 20.49 17.71
C LYS A 84 -19.24 20.83 16.44
N ALA A 85 -18.32 19.94 16.04
CA ALA A 85 -17.64 20.07 14.75
C ALA A 85 -18.63 19.88 13.58
N LYS A 86 -18.35 20.49 12.42
CA LYS A 86 -19.20 20.38 11.22
C LYS A 86 -19.25 18.95 10.67
N SER A 87 -18.27 18.12 11.00
CA SER A 87 -18.24 16.69 10.73
C SER A 87 -17.74 15.92 11.96
N ALA A 88 -18.33 14.75 12.21
CA ALA A 88 -17.85 13.80 13.21
C ALA A 88 -16.56 13.08 12.77
N ARG A 89 -16.28 13.02 11.46
CA ARG A 89 -15.06 12.38 10.93
C ARG A 89 -13.88 13.36 10.98
N PRO A 90 -12.66 12.93 11.33
CA PRO A 90 -11.46 13.76 11.13
C PRO A 90 -11.31 14.11 9.64
N GLY A 91 -10.96 15.36 9.34
CA GLY A 91 -10.80 15.86 7.97
C GLY A 91 -11.49 17.22 7.76
N LYS A 92 -11.97 17.50 6.55
CA LYS A 92 -12.59 18.78 6.20
C LYS A 92 -13.87 19.01 7.03
N GLY A 93 -13.83 19.97 7.95
CA GLY A 93 -14.91 20.24 8.91
C GLY A 93 -14.86 19.40 10.20
N GLY A 94 -13.95 18.43 10.28
CA GLY A 94 -13.60 17.70 11.49
C GLY A 94 -12.47 18.38 12.27
N ARG A 95 -12.27 17.98 13.53
CA ARG A 95 -11.33 18.64 14.44
C ARG A 95 -9.95 17.96 14.49
N ARG A 96 -9.29 17.90 13.33
CA ARG A 96 -7.91 17.39 13.18
C ARG A 96 -7.05 18.44 12.51
N TRP A 97 -5.90 18.74 13.10
CA TRP A 97 -4.93 19.65 12.49
C TRP A 97 -4.06 18.91 11.46
N TYR A 98 -3.96 19.49 10.28
CA TYR A 98 -3.01 19.11 9.24
C TYR A 98 -2.50 20.37 8.56
N LYS A 99 -1.34 20.28 7.90
CA LYS A 99 -0.75 21.36 7.11
C LYS A 99 -0.21 20.80 5.80
N ASP A 100 -0.06 21.70 4.83
CA ASP A 100 0.85 21.45 3.72
C ASP A 100 2.31 21.48 4.23
N VAL A 101 3.15 20.66 3.59
CA VAL A 101 4.60 20.60 3.82
C VAL A 101 5.34 21.52 2.84
N GLY A 102 4.69 21.92 1.75
CA GLY A 102 5.28 22.68 0.66
C GLY A 102 6.13 21.81 -0.26
N LEU A 103 7.01 22.45 -1.06
CA LEU A 103 7.92 21.79 -1.99
C LEU A 103 7.19 20.89 -3.04
N GLY A 104 5.92 21.18 -3.33
CA GLY A 104 5.09 20.44 -4.29
C GLY A 104 4.54 19.09 -3.80
N PHE A 105 4.76 18.70 -2.54
CA PHE A 105 4.25 17.43 -2.01
C PHE A 105 2.81 17.56 -1.51
N ARG A 106 1.87 16.89 -2.20
CA ARG A 106 0.47 16.84 -1.77
C ARG A 106 0.32 16.05 -0.46
N THR A 107 -0.42 16.62 0.50
CA THR A 107 -0.81 15.94 1.74
C THR A 107 -1.64 14.67 1.42
N PRO A 108 -1.28 13.49 1.94
CA PRO A 108 -2.02 12.26 1.66
C PRO A 108 -3.38 12.26 2.38
N LYS A 109 -4.43 11.71 1.75
CA LYS A 109 -5.78 11.61 2.34
C LYS A 109 -5.78 10.91 3.70
N THR A 110 -4.97 9.87 3.85
CA THR A 110 -4.74 9.13 5.10
C THR A 110 -4.22 9.99 6.25
N ALA A 111 -3.53 11.12 5.99
CA ALA A 111 -3.14 12.07 7.02
C ALA A 111 -4.30 12.98 7.46
N ILE A 112 -5.20 13.32 6.54
CA ILE A 112 -6.37 14.19 6.77
C ILE A 112 -7.49 13.43 7.48
N GLU A 113 -7.76 12.21 7.04
CA GLU A 113 -8.87 11.35 7.50
C GLU A 113 -8.45 10.31 8.55
N GLY A 114 -7.14 10.14 8.78
CA GLY A 114 -6.62 9.20 9.77
C GLY A 114 -6.86 9.66 11.22
N SER A 115 -7.09 8.70 12.11
CA SER A 115 -7.20 8.94 13.56
C SER A 115 -5.86 8.85 14.31
N TYR A 116 -4.79 8.37 13.65
CA TYR A 116 -3.46 8.19 14.26
C TYR A 116 -2.88 9.50 14.81
N ILE A 117 -2.04 9.37 15.84
CA ILE A 117 -1.35 10.49 16.50
C ILE A 117 0.16 10.25 16.43
N ASP A 118 0.86 11.18 15.78
CA ASP A 118 2.31 11.14 15.58
C ASP A 118 2.89 12.55 15.58
N LYS A 119 3.62 12.88 16.65
CA LYS A 119 4.29 14.18 16.85
C LYS A 119 5.42 14.42 15.83
N LYS A 120 5.95 13.35 15.22
CA LYS A 120 7.05 13.36 14.24
C LYS A 120 6.56 13.39 12.78
N CYS A 121 5.26 13.27 12.52
CA CYS A 121 4.68 13.38 11.18
C CYS A 121 4.97 14.76 10.55
N PRO A 122 5.29 14.83 9.24
CA PRO A 122 5.47 16.12 8.57
C PRO A 122 4.15 16.84 8.28
N PHE A 123 3.02 16.12 8.12
CA PHE A 123 1.71 16.68 7.78
C PHE A 123 0.84 17.06 8.99
N THR A 124 0.82 16.21 10.02
CA THR A 124 -0.06 16.35 11.21
C THR A 124 0.73 16.61 12.51
N GLY A 125 2.05 16.73 12.40
CA GLY A 125 2.98 16.97 13.50
C GLY A 125 3.78 18.27 13.32
N LEU A 126 4.58 18.59 14.34
CA LEU A 126 5.30 19.86 14.44
C LEU A 126 6.64 19.86 13.69
N VAL A 127 6.88 18.89 12.79
CA VAL A 127 8.14 18.76 12.05
C VAL A 127 8.07 19.60 10.77
N SER A 128 9.12 20.37 10.49
CA SER A 128 9.34 21.06 9.22
C SER A 128 10.38 20.32 8.39
N ILE A 129 10.15 20.29 7.08
CA ILE A 129 11.05 19.74 6.07
C ILE A 129 11.84 20.91 5.46
N ARG A 130 13.16 20.75 5.34
CA ARG A 130 14.06 21.79 4.81
C ARG A 130 15.39 21.20 4.37
N GLY A 131 16.00 21.78 3.34
CA GLY A 131 17.26 21.30 2.78
C GLY A 131 17.07 20.12 1.83
N ARG A 132 17.86 19.06 2.00
CA ARG A 132 18.00 17.99 0.99
C ARG A 132 16.76 17.10 0.94
N ILE A 133 16.19 16.95 -0.26
CA ILE A 133 15.26 15.87 -0.60
C ILE A 133 16.08 14.75 -1.25
N LEU A 134 15.93 13.52 -0.77
CA LEU A 134 16.65 12.35 -1.27
C LEU A 134 15.66 11.24 -1.65
N THR A 135 16.05 10.42 -2.62
CA THR A 135 15.34 9.19 -2.99
C THR A 135 16.19 7.96 -2.70
N GLY A 136 15.55 6.83 -2.44
CA GLY A 136 16.20 5.53 -2.27
C GLY A 136 15.20 4.41 -2.01
N THR A 137 15.71 3.16 -1.98
CA THR A 137 14.92 1.96 -1.74
C THR A 137 14.79 1.67 -0.24
N VAL A 138 13.63 1.20 0.20
CA VAL A 138 13.45 0.69 1.57
C VAL A 138 14.09 -0.68 1.68
N VAL A 139 15.02 -0.85 2.63
CA VAL A 139 15.68 -2.13 2.90
C VAL A 139 15.11 -2.83 4.12
N SER A 140 14.66 -2.08 5.13
CA SER A 140 14.00 -2.69 6.28
C SER A 140 12.91 -1.81 6.90
N THR A 141 11.82 -2.48 7.28
CA THR A 141 10.63 -1.90 7.93
C THR A 141 10.44 -2.38 9.38
N LYS A 142 11.41 -3.16 9.90
CA LYS A 142 11.36 -3.83 11.21
C LYS A 142 11.23 -2.89 12.43
N MET A 143 11.52 -1.60 12.28
CA MET A 143 11.41 -0.62 13.37
C MET A 143 10.03 0.05 13.39
N HIS A 144 9.46 0.25 14.59
CA HIS A 144 8.19 0.96 14.73
C HIS A 144 8.30 2.40 14.19
N ARG A 145 7.46 2.73 13.18
CA ARG A 145 7.35 4.04 12.52
C ARG A 145 8.68 4.60 11.97
N THR A 146 9.65 3.74 11.65
CA THR A 146 10.96 4.13 11.09
C THR A 146 11.39 3.11 10.05
N VAL A 147 11.98 3.55 8.93
CA VAL A 147 12.54 2.67 7.90
C VAL A 147 14.01 2.98 7.65
N ILE A 148 14.74 1.97 7.21
CA ILE A 148 16.09 2.14 6.68
C ILE A 148 16.01 2.21 5.16
N VAL A 149 16.40 3.35 4.61
CA VAL A 149 16.48 3.63 3.17
C VAL A 149 17.92 3.45 2.73
N ARG A 150 18.15 2.67 1.67
CA ARG A 150 19.45 2.49 1.03
C ARG A 150 19.53 3.35 -0.23
N ARG A 151 20.66 4.03 -0.38
CA ARG A 151 20.99 4.81 -1.57
C ARG A 151 22.26 4.24 -2.18
N GLU A 152 22.10 3.63 -3.34
CA GLU A 152 23.22 3.11 -4.14
C GLU A 152 23.71 4.20 -5.08
N TYR A 153 25.03 4.31 -5.24
CA TYR A 153 25.65 5.26 -6.14
C TYR A 153 26.96 4.70 -6.66
N LEU A 154 27.33 5.12 -7.87
CA LEU A 154 28.61 4.80 -8.48
C LEU A 154 29.65 5.81 -7.98
N HIS A 155 30.74 5.31 -7.42
CA HIS A 155 31.89 6.11 -7.03
C HIS A 155 32.95 6.00 -8.13
N PHE A 156 33.43 7.12 -8.64
CA PHE A 156 34.45 7.16 -9.68
C PHE A 156 35.84 7.02 -9.06
N ILE A 157 36.71 6.19 -9.67
CA ILE A 157 38.11 6.01 -9.26
C ILE A 157 38.99 6.65 -10.33
N PRO A 158 39.55 7.86 -10.10
CA PRO A 158 40.26 8.62 -11.13
C PRO A 158 41.42 7.87 -11.77
N LYS A 159 42.23 7.17 -10.97
CA LYS A 159 43.41 6.41 -11.42
C LYS A 159 43.11 5.37 -12.52
N TYR A 160 41.92 4.77 -12.49
CA TYR A 160 41.55 3.68 -13.38
C TYR A 160 40.43 4.05 -14.37
N SER A 161 39.91 5.29 -14.32
CA SER A 161 38.74 5.76 -15.06
C SER A 161 37.53 4.79 -15.02
N ARG A 162 37.31 4.16 -13.86
CA ARG A 162 36.28 3.14 -13.63
C ARG A 162 35.39 3.52 -12.46
N TYR A 163 34.18 2.96 -12.45
CA TYR A 163 33.20 3.15 -11.38
C TYR A 163 33.08 1.89 -10.52
N GLU A 164 33.01 2.07 -9.20
CA GLU A 164 32.66 1.03 -8.23
C GLU A 164 31.27 1.29 -7.62
N LYS A 165 30.56 0.23 -7.22
CA LYS A 165 29.25 0.34 -6.57
C LYS A 165 29.42 0.57 -5.07
N ARG A 166 29.00 1.73 -4.56
CA ARG A 166 28.91 2.02 -3.13
C ARG A 166 27.45 2.22 -2.71
N HIS A 167 27.16 2.04 -1.42
CA HIS A 167 25.85 2.34 -0.87
C HIS A 167 25.96 3.06 0.47
N LYS A 168 24.92 3.83 0.82
CA LYS A 168 24.76 4.43 2.15
C LYS A 168 23.35 4.14 2.66
N ASN A 169 23.27 3.74 3.94
CA ASN A 169 22.01 3.52 4.64
C ASN A 169 21.63 4.79 5.41
N LEU A 170 20.33 5.12 5.42
CA LEU A 170 19.77 6.34 5.97
C LEU A 170 18.49 5.99 6.73
N ALA A 171 18.42 6.40 8.01
CA ALA A 171 17.23 6.20 8.83
C ALA A 171 16.23 7.35 8.60
N ALA A 172 15.00 7.00 8.21
CA ALA A 172 13.91 7.94 7.99
C ALA A 172 12.69 7.60 8.85
N HIS A 173 12.09 8.61 9.48
CA HIS A 173 10.78 8.46 10.12
C HIS A 173 9.70 8.19 9.07
N VAL A 174 8.74 7.32 9.39
CA VAL A 174 7.56 7.05 8.58
C VAL A 174 6.33 7.44 9.38
N SER A 175 5.56 8.39 8.85
CA SER A 175 4.25 8.69 9.41
C SER A 175 3.27 7.53 9.12
N PRO A 176 2.39 7.15 10.08
CA PRO A 176 1.36 6.12 9.85
C PRO A 176 0.38 6.40 8.69
N ALA A 177 0.39 7.61 8.12
CA ALA A 177 -0.30 7.90 6.85
C ALA A 177 0.19 7.05 5.67
N PHE A 178 1.42 6.52 5.73
CA PHE A 178 2.00 5.71 4.67
C PHE A 178 2.09 4.24 5.08
N ARG A 179 1.63 3.37 4.18
CA ARG A 179 1.95 1.94 4.19
C ARG A 179 3.18 1.76 3.31
N VAL A 180 4.22 1.14 3.87
CA VAL A 180 5.54 1.00 3.26
C VAL A 180 5.95 -0.46 3.42
N GLU A 181 6.40 -1.06 2.33
CA GLU A 181 6.91 -2.44 2.29
C GLU A 181 8.41 -2.44 1.95
N GLU A 182 9.09 -3.57 2.22
CA GLU A 182 10.51 -3.73 1.88
C GLU A 182 10.66 -3.78 0.34
N GLY A 183 11.58 -2.98 -0.21
CA GLY A 183 11.77 -2.81 -1.66
C GLY A 183 11.02 -1.64 -2.30
N ASP A 184 10.16 -0.92 -1.57
CA ASP A 184 9.52 0.32 -2.07
C ASP A 184 10.54 1.42 -2.38
N GLN A 185 10.21 2.28 -3.35
CA GLN A 185 10.98 3.50 -3.63
C GLN A 185 10.39 4.66 -2.84
N VAL A 186 11.18 5.31 -1.98
CA VAL A 186 10.70 6.41 -1.13
C VAL A 186 11.43 7.71 -1.40
N THR A 187 10.67 8.81 -1.33
CA THR A 187 11.21 10.17 -1.29
C THR A 187 11.20 10.66 0.15
N VAL A 188 12.38 10.99 0.68
CA VAL A 188 12.59 11.47 2.04
C VAL A 188 13.06 12.91 2.05
N GLY A 189 12.51 13.72 2.96
CA GLY A 189 12.93 15.10 3.19
C GLY A 189 13.80 15.20 4.43
N GLN A 190 14.88 15.98 4.35
CA GLN A 190 15.66 16.38 5.52
C GLN A 190 14.78 17.20 6.49
N CYS A 191 14.96 16.96 7.78
CA CYS A 191 14.21 17.62 8.85
C CYS A 191 15.12 17.98 10.03
N ARG A 192 14.55 18.48 11.14
CA ARG A 192 15.32 18.60 12.40
C ARG A 192 15.66 17.21 12.94
N PRO A 193 16.73 17.01 13.73
CA PRO A 193 16.97 15.73 14.39
C PRO A 193 15.72 15.25 15.17
N LEU A 194 15.29 14.03 14.91
CA LEU A 194 14.14 13.38 15.56
C LEU A 194 14.57 12.27 16.53
N SER A 195 15.80 11.77 16.38
CA SER A 195 16.49 10.82 17.26
C SER A 195 18.00 10.88 17.01
N LYS A 196 18.78 10.01 17.68
CA LYS A 196 20.23 9.86 17.47
C LYS A 196 20.61 9.68 15.98
N THR A 197 19.83 8.90 15.24
CA THR A 197 20.07 8.58 13.81
C THR A 197 19.13 9.34 12.86
N ILE A 198 17.85 9.48 13.21
CA ILE A 198 16.81 9.95 12.30
C ILE A 198 16.90 11.48 12.12
N ARG A 199 17.23 11.90 10.90
CA ARG A 199 17.26 13.31 10.44
C ARG A 199 16.44 13.52 9.16
N PHE A 200 15.69 12.49 8.74
CA PHE A 200 14.88 12.46 7.52
C PHE A 200 13.47 11.92 7.82
N ASN A 201 12.52 12.27 6.98
CA ASN A 201 11.11 11.87 7.09
C ASN A 201 10.57 11.49 5.70
N VAL A 202 9.77 10.44 5.59
CA VAL A 202 9.14 10.04 4.32
C VAL A 202 8.06 11.06 3.92
N LEU A 203 8.13 11.54 2.68
CA LEU A 203 7.19 12.50 2.10
C LEU A 203 6.29 11.86 1.05
N ARG A 204 6.82 10.88 0.31
CA ARG A 204 6.12 10.15 -0.75
C ARG A 204 6.65 8.73 -0.83
N VAL A 205 5.74 7.79 -0.98
CA VAL A 205 6.03 6.39 -1.30
C VAL A 205 5.65 6.18 -2.76
N LEU A 206 6.53 5.52 -3.51
CA LEU A 206 6.26 4.95 -4.81
C LEU A 206 6.26 3.43 -4.59
N PRO A 207 5.08 2.79 -4.53
CA PRO A 207 5.01 1.37 -4.24
C PRO A 207 5.76 0.60 -5.32
N ARG A 208 6.48 -0.45 -4.91
CA ARG A 208 7.13 -1.37 -5.83
C ARG A 208 6.03 -2.09 -6.61
N THR A 209 5.77 -1.66 -7.85
CA THR A 209 4.70 -2.22 -8.68
C THR A 209 4.98 -3.71 -8.96
N GLY A 210 4.44 -4.59 -8.11
CA GLY A 210 4.58 -6.04 -8.17
C GLY A 210 3.88 -6.70 -9.36
N LYS A 211 3.43 -5.91 -10.35
CA LYS A 211 3.02 -6.39 -11.66
C LYS A 211 4.06 -5.94 -12.67
N ALA A 212 4.82 -6.91 -13.16
CA ALA A 212 5.41 -6.82 -14.47
C ALA A 212 4.27 -6.56 -15.48
N VAL A 213 4.06 -5.29 -15.83
CA VAL A 213 3.58 -5.01 -17.19
C VAL A 213 4.66 -5.61 -18.08
N LYS A 214 4.34 -6.73 -18.74
CA LYS A 214 5.07 -7.14 -19.93
C LYS A 214 4.93 -5.97 -20.89
N LYS A 215 5.89 -5.04 -20.88
CA LYS A 215 5.96 -3.98 -21.88
C LYS A 215 6.17 -4.71 -23.18
N PHE A 216 5.10 -4.82 -23.95
CA PHE A 216 5.16 -5.35 -25.30
C PHE A 216 6.08 -4.41 -26.08
N SER A 217 7.30 -4.87 -26.39
CA SER A 217 8.16 -4.23 -27.38
C SER A 217 7.45 -4.38 -28.71
N LYS A 218 6.66 -3.36 -29.08
CA LYS A 218 5.93 -3.33 -30.34
C LYS A 218 6.92 -3.02 -31.45
N PHE A 219 7.44 -4.08 -32.06
CA PHE A 219 8.37 -4.11 -33.20
C PHE A 219 9.66 -3.31 -32.95
#